data_AF-A0A7W6A7C4-F1
#
_entry.id   AF-A0A7W6A7C4-F1
#
_cell.length_a   1.000
_cell.length_b   1.000
_cell.length_c   1.000
_cell.angle_alpha   90.00
_cell.angle_beta   90.00
_cell.angle_gamma   90.00
#
_symmetry.space_group_name_H-M   'P 1'
#
loop_
_entity.id
_entity.type
_entity.pdbx_description
1 polymer ?
#
loop_
_entity_poly.entity_id
_entity_poly.type
_entity_poly.pdbx_seq_one_letter_code
_entity_poly.pdbx_strand_id
1 'polypeptide(L)'
;MTTPQVGKTLMIVEDEVLVATVLRSELEDAGYHILDLTDRVAAALEVAKASQPDLALVNIQLAADDDGIELAEQLKALGIPVLLISGQVSRARSARTVAIASLPKPYDAADMVLAVTYLLDRLQGRASLAKPRGLEVFDEDNFGLAPAA
;
A
#
# COMPACT_ATOMS: atom_id res chain seq x y z
N MET A 1 -7.85 -0.83 -21.30
CA MET A 1 -8.16 -1.89 -20.33
C MET A 1 -6.89 -2.13 -19.54
N THR A 2 -6.85 -1.69 -18.29
CA THR A 2 -5.68 -1.83 -17.43
C THR A 2 -5.72 -3.24 -16.85
N THR A 3 -4.86 -4.14 -17.33
CA THR A 3 -4.89 -5.53 -16.84
C THR A 3 -4.19 -5.58 -15.48
N PRO A 4 -4.87 -6.00 -14.41
CA PRO A 4 -4.23 -6.16 -13.10
C PRO A 4 -3.12 -7.23 -13.18
N GLN A 5 -2.08 -7.04 -12.36
CA GLN A 5 -0.91 -7.92 -12.34
C GLN A 5 -1.24 -9.19 -11.53
N VAL A 6 -1.84 -10.18 -12.21
CA VAL A 6 -2.25 -11.46 -11.61
C VAL A 6 -1.09 -12.13 -10.87
N GLY A 7 -1.34 -12.57 -9.63
CA GLY A 7 -0.37 -13.31 -8.82
C GLY A 7 0.56 -12.47 -7.94
N LYS A 8 0.33 -11.15 -7.85
CA LYS A 8 1.01 -10.29 -6.87
C LYS A 8 0.37 -10.42 -5.48
N THR A 9 1.23 -10.46 -4.46
CA THR A 9 0.82 -10.65 -3.06
C THR A 9 0.78 -9.32 -2.34
N LEU A 10 -0.35 -8.99 -1.72
CA LEU A 10 -0.56 -7.74 -0.99
C LEU A 10 -0.82 -8.02 0.47
N MET A 11 -0.39 -7.10 1.33
CA MET A 11 -0.74 -7.08 2.75
C MET A 11 -1.69 -5.91 3.02
N ILE A 12 -2.73 -6.13 3.82
CA ILE A 12 -3.65 -5.09 4.27
C ILE A 12 -3.52 -4.95 5.79
N VAL A 13 -3.29 -3.71 6.23
CA VAL A 13 -3.22 -3.33 7.64
C VAL A 13 -4.25 -2.24 7.90
N GLU A 14 -5.39 -2.64 8.48
CA GLU A 14 -6.59 -1.80 8.62
C GLU A 14 -7.35 -2.27 9.87
N ASP A 15 -7.74 -1.33 10.73
CA ASP A 15 -8.41 -1.61 12.00
C ASP A 15 -9.93 -1.80 11.84
N GLU A 16 -10.50 -1.24 10.78
CA GLU A 16 -11.90 -1.43 10.44
C GLU A 16 -12.11 -2.73 9.64
N VAL A 17 -12.52 -3.81 10.33
CA VAL A 17 -12.74 -5.15 9.73
C VAL A 17 -13.59 -5.12 8.47
N LEU A 18 -14.65 -4.30 8.44
CA LEU A 18 -15.52 -4.18 7.27
C LEU A 18 -14.77 -3.56 6.07
N VAL A 19 -13.98 -2.50 6.31
CA VAL A 19 -13.16 -1.85 5.28
C VAL A 19 -12.12 -2.83 4.75
N ALA A 20 -11.41 -3.52 5.64
CA ALA A 20 -10.41 -4.53 5.29
C ALA A 20 -11.01 -5.68 4.45
N THR A 21 -12.21 -6.16 4.81
CA THR A 21 -12.90 -7.24 4.09
C THR A 21 -13.35 -6.81 2.70
N VAL A 22 -13.90 -5.60 2.57
CA VAL A 22 -14.29 -5.06 1.26
C VAL A 22 -13.06 -4.86 0.38
N LEU A 23 -12.00 -4.24 0.91
CA LEU A 23 -10.73 -4.05 0.19
C LEU A 23 -10.15 -5.38 -0.29
N ARG A 24 -10.15 -6.39 0.57
CA ARG A 24 -9.70 -7.73 0.23
C ARG A 24 -10.49 -8.29 -0.95
N SER A 25 -11.82 -8.31 -0.86
CA SER A 25 -12.68 -8.85 -1.92
C SER A 25 -12.41 -8.19 -3.27
N GLU A 26 -12.34 -6.86 -3.28
CA GLU A 26 -12.16 -6.08 -4.51
C GLU A 26 -10.78 -6.29 -5.15
N LEU A 27 -9.74 -6.44 -4.33
CA LEU A 27 -8.39 -6.75 -4.81
C LEU A 27 -8.25 -8.22 -5.24
N GLU A 28 -8.89 -9.16 -4.56
CA GLU A 28 -8.94 -10.57 -4.97
C GLU A 28 -9.70 -10.74 -6.30
N ASP A 29 -10.82 -10.04 -6.49
CA ASP A 29 -11.58 -10.00 -7.74
C ASP A 29 -10.76 -9.38 -8.89
N ALA A 30 -9.86 -8.44 -8.57
CA ALA A 30 -8.87 -7.91 -9.50
C ALA A 30 -7.70 -8.88 -9.75
N GLY A 31 -7.61 -10.04 -9.09
CA GLY A 31 -6.59 -11.06 -9.33
C GLY A 31 -5.32 -10.95 -8.47
N TYR A 32 -5.36 -10.15 -7.40
CA TYR A 32 -4.31 -10.08 -6.39
C TYR A 32 -4.48 -11.18 -5.33
N HIS A 33 -3.38 -11.64 -4.75
CA HIS A 33 -3.41 -12.51 -3.58
C HIS A 33 -3.29 -11.66 -2.31
N ILE A 34 -4.23 -11.77 -1.39
CA ILE A 34 -4.23 -11.00 -0.15
C ILE A 34 -3.78 -11.91 0.99
N LEU A 35 -2.73 -11.49 1.72
CA LEU A 35 -2.32 -12.12 2.96
C LEU A 35 -3.41 -11.95 4.03
N ASP A 36 -3.32 -12.72 5.12
CA ASP A 36 -4.25 -12.57 6.23
C ASP A 36 -4.31 -11.11 6.71
N LEU A 37 -5.53 -10.64 6.96
CA LEU A 37 -5.79 -9.27 7.41
C LEU A 37 -5.17 -9.06 8.78
N THR A 38 -4.50 -7.93 8.96
CA THR A 38 -3.90 -7.55 10.25
C THR A 38 -4.35 -6.15 10.65
N ASP A 39 -4.51 -5.93 11.95
CA ASP A 39 -4.90 -4.63 12.55
C ASP A 39 -3.88 -4.16 13.61
N ARG A 40 -2.82 -4.94 13.82
CA ARG A 40 -1.73 -4.69 14.78
C ARG A 40 -0.38 -4.67 14.06
N VAL A 41 0.48 -3.73 14.45
CA VAL A 41 1.85 -3.55 13.93
C VAL A 41 2.67 -4.81 14.12
N ALA A 42 2.64 -5.40 15.33
CA ALA A 42 3.43 -6.60 15.63
C ALA A 42 3.04 -7.80 14.74
N ALA A 43 1.74 -8.03 14.56
CA ALA A 43 1.25 -9.12 13.70
C ALA A 43 1.60 -8.87 12.22
N ALA A 44 1.40 -7.64 11.74
CA ALA A 44 1.75 -7.24 10.38
C ALA A 44 3.24 -7.46 10.09
N LEU A 45 4.13 -7.15 11.04
CA LEU A 45 5.58 -7.35 10.89
C LEU A 45 5.97 -8.82 10.80
N GLU A 46 5.37 -9.69 11.62
CA GLU A 46 5.66 -11.13 11.55
C GLU A 46 5.20 -11.72 10.22
N VAL A 47 4.01 -11.34 9.74
CA VAL A 47 3.50 -11.73 8.41
C VAL A 47 4.40 -11.19 7.30
N ALA A 48 4.82 -9.92 7.39
CA ALA A 48 5.69 -9.29 6.40
C ALA A 48 7.05 -9.99 6.28
N LYS A 49 7.67 -10.35 7.41
CA LYS A 49 8.94 -11.09 7.42
C LYS A 49 8.82 -12.48 6.81
N ALA A 50 7.72 -13.18 7.09
CA ALA A 50 7.49 -14.54 6.62
C ALA A 50 7.13 -14.61 5.13
N SER A 51 6.32 -13.66 4.65
CA SER A 51 5.67 -13.75 3.34
C SER A 51 6.20 -12.77 2.29
N GLN A 52 6.92 -11.71 2.68
CA GLN A 52 7.52 -10.71 1.78
C GLN A 52 6.54 -10.20 0.70
N PRO A 53 5.45 -9.50 1.10
CA PRO A 53 4.44 -9.00 0.15
C PRO A 53 5.05 -8.02 -0.86
N ASP A 54 4.49 -7.99 -2.07
CA ASP A 54 4.89 -7.08 -3.14
C ASP A 54 4.49 -5.63 -2.85
N LEU A 55 3.48 -5.40 -2.02
CA LEU A 55 3.01 -4.09 -1.58
C LEU A 55 2.19 -4.21 -0.29
N ALA A 56 2.42 -3.30 0.66
CA ALA A 56 1.63 -3.18 1.88
C ALA A 56 0.68 -1.97 1.80
N LEU A 57 -0.59 -2.19 2.09
CA LEU A 57 -1.64 -1.18 2.22
C LEU A 57 -1.84 -0.90 3.71
N VAL A 58 -1.45 0.28 4.17
CA VAL A 58 -1.40 0.58 5.62
C VAL A 58 -2.26 1.79 5.95
N ASN A 59 -3.31 1.59 6.74
CA ASN A 59 -4.04 2.71 7.35
C ASN A 59 -3.14 3.41 8.37
N ILE A 60 -3.06 4.73 8.33
CA ILE A 60 -2.22 5.51 9.27
C ILE A 60 -2.79 5.44 10.70
N GLN A 61 -4.11 5.40 10.84
CA GLN A 61 -4.79 5.30 12.13
C GLN A 61 -5.15 3.84 12.34
N LEU A 62 -4.48 3.16 13.26
CA LEU A 62 -4.75 1.76 13.60
C LEU A 62 -5.35 1.62 15.00
N ALA A 63 -5.73 0.39 15.33
CA ALA A 63 -6.10 -0.11 16.64
C ALA A 63 -5.29 0.51 17.81
N ALA A 64 -5.95 0.95 18.88
CA ALA A 64 -5.31 1.28 20.16
C ALA A 64 -4.18 2.33 20.03
N ASP A 65 -2.95 1.96 20.39
CA ASP A 65 -1.78 2.84 20.40
C ASP A 65 -0.84 2.62 19.19
N ASP A 66 -1.28 1.85 18.18
CA ASP A 66 -0.45 1.54 17.02
C ASP A 66 -0.49 2.66 15.97
N ASP A 67 0.67 3.00 15.40
CA ASP A 67 0.81 3.98 14.32
C ASP A 67 1.19 3.29 13.01
N GLY A 68 0.37 3.45 11.97
CA GLY A 68 0.66 2.93 10.64
C GLY A 68 1.91 3.53 10.00
N ILE A 69 2.34 4.73 10.41
CA ILE A 69 3.60 5.33 9.94
C ILE A 69 4.81 4.61 10.54
N GLU A 70 4.75 4.22 11.81
CA GLU A 70 5.81 3.45 12.46
C GLU A 70 5.94 2.07 11.80
N LEU A 71 4.82 1.43 11.48
CA LEU A 71 4.82 0.21 10.70
C LEU A 71 5.44 0.42 9.31
N ALA A 72 5.07 1.50 8.62
CA ALA A 72 5.60 1.81 7.30
C ALA A 72 7.13 1.96 7.31
N GLU A 73 7.69 2.60 8.35
CA GLU A 73 9.15 2.71 8.53
C GLU A 73 9.81 1.33 8.66
N GLN A 74 9.23 0.45 9.46
CA GLN A 74 9.76 -0.90 9.67
C GLN A 74 9.62 -1.78 8.41
N LEU A 75 8.51 -1.66 7.68
CA LEU A 75 8.31 -2.35 6.40
C LEU A 75 9.29 -1.86 5.33
N LYS A 76 9.53 -0.55 5.26
CA LYS A 76 10.55 0.02 4.36
C LYS A 76 11.94 -0.54 4.68
N ALA A 77 12.30 -0.69 5.95
CA ALA A 77 13.57 -1.29 6.36
C ALA A 77 13.71 -2.77 5.93
N LEU A 78 12.58 -3.48 5.77
CA LEU A 78 12.53 -4.83 5.20
C LEU A 78 12.53 -4.85 3.66
N GLY A 79 12.55 -3.68 3.00
CA GLY A 79 12.47 -3.56 1.55
C GLY A 79 11.05 -3.71 0.99
N ILE A 80 10.02 -3.68 1.85
CA ILE A 80 8.62 -3.82 1.43
C ILE A 80 8.07 -2.42 1.12
N PRO A 81 7.56 -2.18 -0.10
CA PRO A 81 6.97 -0.89 -0.46
C PRO A 81 5.62 -0.70 0.23
N VAL A 82 5.32 0.55 0.60
CA VAL A 82 4.12 0.89 1.39
C VAL A 82 3.28 1.95 0.68
N LEU A 83 1.99 1.68 0.53
CA LEU A 83 0.94 2.66 0.21
C LEU A 83 0.21 3.03 1.51
N LEU A 84 0.32 4.30 1.90
CA LEU A 84 -0.43 4.83 3.04
C LEU A 84 -1.88 5.13 2.67
N ILE A 85 -2.80 4.78 3.56
CA ILE A 85 -4.22 5.11 3.45
C ILE A 85 -4.57 6.05 4.61
N SER A 86 -5.15 7.21 4.33
CA SER A 86 -5.35 8.21 5.39
C SER A 86 -6.46 9.22 5.11
N GLY A 87 -7.28 9.53 6.12
CA GLY A 87 -8.13 10.73 6.13
C GLY A 87 -7.38 12.02 6.45
N GLN A 88 -6.12 11.93 6.89
CA GLN A 88 -5.25 13.05 7.28
C GLN A 88 -4.11 13.23 6.29
N VAL A 89 -4.36 13.96 5.20
CA VAL A 89 -3.39 14.18 4.11
C VAL A 89 -2.07 14.79 4.60
N SER A 90 -2.12 15.74 5.53
CA SER A 90 -0.92 16.37 6.09
C SER A 90 -0.01 15.37 6.81
N ARG A 91 -0.60 14.43 7.56
CA ARG A 91 0.12 13.39 8.29
C ARG A 91 0.75 12.36 7.34
N ALA A 92 0.04 12.00 6.26
CA ALA A 92 0.61 11.17 5.21
C ALA A 92 1.81 11.85 4.51
N ARG A 93 1.70 13.14 4.19
CA ARG A 93 2.79 13.91 3.57
C ARG A 93 4.03 14.02 4.46
N SER A 94 3.87 14.14 5.77
CA SER A 94 5.03 14.12 6.69
C SER A 94 5.75 12.76 6.69
N ALA A 95 5.05 11.67 6.36
CA ALA A 95 5.59 10.32 6.26
C ALA A 95 6.07 9.94 4.85
N ARG A 96 6.25 10.90 3.95
CA ARG A 96 6.65 10.66 2.55
C ARG A 96 7.98 9.90 2.37
N THR A 97 8.83 9.88 3.40
CA THR A 97 10.12 9.20 3.38
C THR A 97 10.00 7.71 3.70
N VAL A 98 8.87 7.22 4.20
CA VAL A 98 8.67 5.81 4.59
C VAL A 98 7.69 5.04 3.69
N ALA A 99 7.10 5.71 2.71
CA ALA A 99 6.11 5.14 1.81
C ALA A 99 6.36 5.56 0.36
N ILE A 100 5.86 4.80 -0.60
CA ILE A 100 5.98 5.11 -2.03
C ILE A 100 4.89 6.09 -2.48
N ALA A 101 3.71 6.01 -1.84
CA ALA A 101 2.56 6.84 -2.15
C ALA A 101 1.57 6.89 -0.98
N SER A 102 0.60 7.78 -1.08
CA SER A 102 -0.58 7.87 -0.22
C SER A 102 -1.85 7.99 -1.03
N LEU A 103 -2.90 7.30 -0.58
CA LEU A 103 -4.27 7.43 -1.06
C LEU A 103 -5.14 8.08 0.02
N PRO A 104 -5.71 9.28 -0.21
CA PRO A 104 -6.56 9.95 0.77
C PRO A 104 -7.95 9.30 0.85
N LYS A 105 -8.50 9.21 2.07
CA LYS A 105 -9.92 8.92 2.30
C LYS A 105 -10.74 10.22 2.00
N PRO A 106 -11.95 10.14 1.39
CA PRO A 106 -12.60 8.93 0.89
C PRO A 106 -12.05 8.49 -0.47
N TYR A 107 -12.09 7.18 -0.71
CA TYR A 107 -11.83 6.51 -1.98
C TYR A 107 -12.90 5.45 -2.20
N ASP A 108 -13.15 5.07 -3.45
CA ASP A 108 -13.93 3.87 -3.75
C ASP A 108 -13.01 2.65 -4.00
N ALA A 109 -13.62 1.48 -4.15
CA ALA A 109 -12.87 0.25 -4.42
C ALA A 109 -12.07 0.32 -5.73
N ALA A 110 -12.62 0.96 -6.76
CA ALA A 110 -11.96 1.08 -8.05
C ALA A 110 -10.72 1.98 -7.97
N ASP A 111 -10.78 3.07 -7.18
CA ASP A 111 -9.64 3.93 -6.89
C ASP A 111 -8.49 3.14 -6.24
N MET A 112 -8.80 2.24 -5.30
CA MET A 112 -7.80 1.37 -4.68
C MET A 112 -7.16 0.43 -5.70
N VAL A 113 -7.97 -0.27 -6.50
CA VAL A 113 -7.45 -1.21 -7.51
C VAL A 113 -6.58 -0.47 -8.52
N LEU A 114 -6.98 0.72 -8.97
CA LEU A 114 -6.19 1.56 -9.87
C LEU A 114 -4.87 2.02 -9.23
N ALA A 115 -4.90 2.44 -7.95
CA ALA A 115 -3.72 2.83 -7.21
C ALA A 115 -2.72 1.68 -7.08
N VAL A 116 -3.17 0.52 -6.62
CA VAL A 116 -2.35 -0.69 -6.50
C VAL A 116 -1.75 -1.09 -7.85
N THR A 117 -2.57 -1.14 -8.90
CA THR A 117 -2.12 -1.52 -10.25
C THR A 117 -1.07 -0.55 -10.78
N TYR A 118 -1.27 0.75 -10.60
CA TYR A 118 -0.29 1.78 -10.97
C TYR A 118 1.03 1.63 -10.20
N LEU A 119 0.97 1.41 -8.89
CA LEU A 119 2.17 1.31 -8.06
C LEU A 119 2.97 0.04 -8.36
N LEU A 120 2.31 -1.09 -8.58
CA LEU A 120 2.98 -2.34 -8.97
C LEU A 120 3.62 -2.23 -10.36
N ASP A 121 2.99 -1.56 -11.33
CA ASP A 121 3.61 -1.26 -12.63
C ASP A 121 4.92 -0.48 -12.43
N ARG A 122 4.89 0.55 -11.57
CA ARG A 122 6.06 1.40 -11.26
C ARG A 122 7.16 0.65 -10.53
N LEU A 123 6.83 -0.18 -9.53
CA LEU A 123 7.78 -1.04 -8.82
C LEU A 123 8.48 -2.05 -9.74
N GLN A 124 7.83 -2.42 -10.85
CA GLN A 124 8.44 -3.28 -11.89
C GLN A 124 9.26 -2.48 -12.92
N GLY A 125 9.52 -1.19 -12.68
CA GLY A 125 10.25 -0.30 -13.60
C GLY A 125 9.45 0.09 -14.84
N ARG A 126 8.15 -0.18 -14.87
CA ARG A 126 7.26 0.22 -15.96
C ARG A 126 6.61 1.56 -15.64
N ALA A 127 6.34 2.34 -16.68
CA ALA A 127 5.57 3.58 -16.59
C ALA A 127 4.47 3.57 -17.65
N SER A 128 3.76 2.44 -17.73
CA SER A 128 2.78 2.18 -18.78
C SER A 128 1.40 2.76 -18.45
N LEU A 129 1.18 3.12 -17.19
CA LEU A 129 -0.11 3.57 -16.67
C LEU A 129 -0.08 5.04 -16.27
N ALA A 130 -1.18 5.75 -16.55
CA ALA A 130 -1.38 7.09 -16.05
C ALA A 130 -1.63 7.07 -14.54
N LYS A 131 -1.08 8.05 -13.81
CA LYS A 131 -1.30 8.18 -12.37
C LYS A 131 -2.81 8.34 -12.08
N PRO A 132 -3.41 7.50 -11.23
CA PRO A 132 -4.80 7.65 -10.82
C PRO A 132 -5.08 9.00 -10.17
N ARG A 133 -6.33 9.48 -10.30
CA ARG A 133 -6.77 10.68 -9.59
C ARG A 133 -6.77 10.39 -8.08
N GLY A 134 -6.40 11.37 -7.26
CA GLY A 134 -6.32 11.21 -5.80
C GLY A 134 -5.04 10.56 -5.28
N LEU A 135 -4.34 9.75 -6.08
CA LEU A 135 -3.07 9.15 -5.65
C LEU A 135 -1.94 10.20 -5.58
N GLU A 136 -1.38 10.37 -4.39
CA GLU A 136 -0.20 11.19 -4.15
C GLU A 136 1.03 10.29 -4.12
N VAL A 137 1.86 10.35 -5.17
CA VAL A 137 3.14 9.64 -5.25
C VAL A 137 4.21 10.52 -4.63
N PHE A 138 5.03 9.95 -3.75
CA PHE A 138 5.97 10.74 -2.95
C PHE A 138 7.30 11.01 -3.66
N ASP A 139 8.11 9.97 -3.91
CA ASP A 139 9.43 10.08 -4.56
C ASP A 139 9.72 8.81 -5.38
N GLU A 140 10.45 8.94 -6.50
CA GLU A 140 10.87 7.79 -7.32
C GLU A 140 11.92 6.93 -6.61
N ASP A 141 12.76 7.50 -5.76
CA ASP A 141 13.74 6.76 -4.95
C ASP A 141 13.06 5.71 -4.05
N ASN A 142 11.83 5.99 -3.60
CA ASN A 142 11.07 5.07 -2.76
C ASN A 142 10.58 3.83 -3.52
N PHE A 143 10.58 3.86 -4.86
CA PHE A 143 10.29 2.67 -5.68
C PHE A 143 11.52 1.79 -5.89
N GLY A 144 12.69 2.16 -5.34
CA GLY A 144 13.95 1.47 -5.60
C GLY A 144 14.42 1.62 -7.06
N LEU A 145 13.86 2.58 -7.78
CA LEU A 145 14.28 2.95 -9.13
C LEU A 145 15.47 3.89 -8.97
N ALA A 146 16.66 3.45 -9.39
CA ALA A 146 17.82 4.33 -9.40
C ALA A 146 17.53 5.57 -10.26
N PRO A 147 17.98 6.78 -9.85
CA PRO A 147 17.94 7.92 -10.74
C PRO A 147 18.69 7.56 -12.02
N ALA A 148 18.06 7.78 -13.18
CA ALA A 148 18.72 7.60 -14.46
C ALA A 148 20.03 8.41 -14.45
N ALA A 149 21.16 7.72 -14.48
CA ALA A 149 22.50 8.30 -14.50
C ALA A 149 22.73 9.17 -15.74
#